data_AF-A0A3D1N671-F1
#
_entry.id   AF-A0A3D1N671-F1
#
_cell.length_a   1.000
_cell.length_b   1.000
_cell.length_c   1.000
_cell.angle_alpha   90.00
_cell.angle_beta   90.00
_cell.angle_gamma   90.00
#
_symmetry.space_group_name_H-M   'P 1'
#
loop_
_entity.id
_entity.type
_entity.pdbx_description
1 polymer ?
#
loop_
_entity_poly.entity_id
_entity_poly.type
_entity_poly.pdbx_seq_one_letter_code
_entity_poly.pdbx_strand_id
1 'polypeptide(L)'
;MNTPWVESPFFKEILATKQLSEKEQKMALDYNENGFIVIPNLISETVIDEIKFDMDNKGYNPEFQMDNQRDHVRIQDLWMYSESTKGVACNTEIAAILAMLYDREPIPFQTLNFRVGSQQRAHSDTIHFSSIPAKFMCGVWVALEDITPENGAVFYYPKSQNLPEYNFSHFKSTPSDTAYSDYIEYEDFIEKIVEAYQFEKKPFYAKKGDVLIWSSNIIHGGSKVLNEQASRYSMVTHYYFKDCIYYTPMLSNMVTNELFLRNNLIDIKTGNKVEQSFNGYPINTYKTAQDKFILNDRLTNSVVYNPPSKKSKSNHFLIRLGLKK
;
A
#
# COMPACT_ATOMS: atom_id res chain seq x y z
N MET A 1 1.02 22.41 -2.77
CA MET A 1 2.21 21.64 -3.19
C MET A 1 1.75 20.25 -3.60
N ASN A 2 2.39 19.64 -4.61
CA ASN A 2 2.01 18.31 -5.11
C ASN A 2 2.87 17.20 -4.47
N THR A 3 3.19 17.37 -3.19
CA THR A 3 3.98 16.44 -2.37
C THR A 3 3.58 16.67 -0.92
N PRO A 4 3.51 15.64 -0.06
CA PRO A 4 3.30 15.81 1.37
C PRO A 4 4.36 16.76 1.93
N TRP A 5 3.96 17.71 2.78
CA TRP A 5 4.89 18.75 3.24
C TRP A 5 6.02 18.17 4.09
N VAL A 6 5.77 17.08 4.82
CA VAL A 6 6.76 16.32 5.60
C VAL A 6 7.79 15.58 4.73
N GLU A 7 7.52 15.40 3.43
CA GLU A 7 8.47 14.83 2.47
C GLU A 7 8.95 15.87 1.43
N SER A 8 8.65 17.14 1.67
CA SER A 8 9.01 18.23 0.76
C SER A 8 10.49 18.61 0.88
N PRO A 9 11.16 18.99 -0.23
CA PRO A 9 12.46 19.64 -0.15
C PRO A 9 12.41 20.99 0.60
N PHE A 10 11.24 21.60 0.75
CA PHE A 10 11.01 22.85 1.48
C PHE A 10 10.52 22.61 2.92
N PHE A 11 10.66 21.39 3.46
CA PHE A 11 10.11 21.00 4.76
C PHE A 11 10.39 22.01 5.88
N LYS A 12 11.64 22.47 6.03
CA LYS A 12 12.04 23.42 7.09
C LYS A 12 11.32 24.77 6.98
N GLU A 13 11.18 25.28 5.76
CA GLU A 13 10.47 26.54 5.49
C GLU A 13 8.99 26.41 5.78
N ILE A 14 8.37 25.31 5.34
CA ILE A 14 6.96 25.03 5.61
C ILE A 14 6.73 24.85 7.10
N LEU A 15 7.56 24.07 7.79
CA LEU A 15 7.46 23.80 9.22
C LEU A 15 7.44 25.09 10.03
N ALA A 16 8.28 26.07 9.68
CA ALA A 16 8.32 27.39 10.33
C ALA A 16 7.02 28.20 10.19
N THR A 17 6.16 27.87 9.21
CA THR A 17 4.84 28.51 9.03
C THR A 17 3.70 27.76 9.71
N LYS A 18 3.93 26.52 10.16
CA LYS A 18 2.89 25.68 10.76
C LYS A 18 2.70 26.04 12.23
N GLN A 19 1.44 26.08 12.67
CA GLN A 19 1.08 26.23 14.08
C GLN A 19 0.89 24.84 14.70
N LEU A 20 1.99 24.15 14.99
CA LEU A 20 1.99 22.81 15.57
C LEU A 20 2.34 22.86 17.06
N SER A 21 1.81 21.93 17.83
CA SER A 21 2.32 21.64 19.17
C SER A 21 3.74 21.08 19.11
N GLU A 22 4.48 21.13 20.23
CA GLU A 22 5.81 20.52 20.31
C GLU A 22 5.81 19.03 19.96
N LYS A 23 4.74 18.32 20.34
CA LYS A 23 4.54 16.90 20.03
C LYS A 23 4.42 16.67 18.51
N GLU A 24 3.58 17.46 17.83
CA GLU A 24 3.37 17.35 16.39
C GLU A 24 4.60 17.80 15.60
N GLN A 25 5.28 18.85 16.04
CA GLN A 25 6.54 19.29 15.44
C GLN A 25 7.60 18.20 15.53
N LYS A 26 7.72 17.52 16.67
CA LYS A 26 8.61 16.37 16.83
C LYS A 26 8.24 15.23 15.88
N MET A 27 6.95 14.88 15.78
CA MET A 27 6.49 13.86 14.84
C MET A 27 6.86 14.21 13.40
N ALA A 28 6.61 15.45 12.97
CA ALA A 28 6.95 15.88 11.62
C ALA A 28 8.46 15.84 11.34
N LEU A 29 9.29 16.22 12.30
CA LEU A 29 10.76 16.13 12.21
C LEU A 29 11.22 14.68 12.09
N ASP A 30 10.74 13.81 12.98
CA ASP A 30 11.09 12.39 13.00
C ASP A 30 10.65 11.70 11.69
N TYR A 31 9.46 12.04 11.19
CA TYR A 31 8.93 11.52 9.93
C TYR A 31 9.76 11.98 8.72
N ASN A 32 10.09 13.28 8.64
CA ASN A 32 10.91 13.83 7.57
C ASN A 32 12.29 13.17 7.53
N GLU A 33 12.92 13.01 8.69
CA GLU A 33 14.24 12.41 8.80
C GLU A 33 14.23 10.92 8.47
N ASN A 34 13.33 10.16 9.10
CA ASN A 34 13.42 8.69 9.11
C ASN A 34 12.48 8.00 8.12
N GLY A 35 11.41 8.68 7.69
CA GLY A 35 10.34 8.11 6.87
C GLY A 35 9.28 7.37 7.68
N PHE A 36 9.34 7.45 9.02
CA PHE A 36 8.36 6.87 9.91
C PHE A 36 8.33 7.55 11.27
N ILE A 37 7.25 7.33 12.03
CA ILE A 37 7.12 7.69 13.45
C ILE A 37 6.47 6.55 14.23
N VAL A 38 6.67 6.56 15.55
CA VAL A 38 6.09 5.59 16.48
C VAL A 38 5.24 6.32 17.51
N ILE A 39 4.00 5.87 17.67
CA ILE A 39 3.07 6.36 18.70
C ILE A 39 2.91 5.24 19.74
N PRO A 40 3.46 5.41 20.94
CA PRO A 40 3.44 4.35 21.94
C PRO A 40 2.03 4.17 22.52
N ASN A 41 1.63 2.92 22.74
CA ASN A 41 0.40 2.54 23.44
C ASN A 41 -0.86 3.29 22.98
N LEU A 42 -1.01 3.47 21.66
CA LEU A 42 -2.16 4.18 21.08
C LEU A 42 -3.41 3.30 21.04
N ILE A 43 -3.25 1.99 20.81
CA ILE A 43 -4.36 1.05 20.74
C ILE A 43 -4.46 0.28 22.05
N SER A 44 -5.64 0.35 22.69
CA SER A 44 -5.89 -0.31 23.97
C SER A 44 -5.83 -1.83 23.86
N GLU A 45 -5.40 -2.51 24.93
CA GLU A 45 -5.36 -3.98 24.99
C GLU A 45 -6.71 -4.64 24.71
N THR A 46 -7.83 -4.06 25.16
CA THR A 46 -9.18 -4.60 24.89
C THR A 46 -9.47 -4.73 23.40
N VAL A 47 -9.26 -3.65 22.64
CA VAL A 47 -9.44 -3.66 21.17
C VAL A 47 -8.49 -4.65 20.51
N ILE A 48 -7.26 -4.77 21.01
CA ILE A 48 -6.28 -5.73 20.49
C ILE A 48 -6.77 -7.17 20.68
N ASP A 49 -7.27 -7.51 21.86
CA ASP A 49 -7.74 -8.85 22.16
C ASP A 49 -8.98 -9.22 21.33
N GLU A 50 -9.87 -8.26 21.05
CA GLU A 50 -11.00 -8.43 20.12
C GLU A 50 -10.53 -8.71 18.68
N ILE A 51 -9.53 -7.95 18.20
CA ILE A 51 -8.95 -8.19 16.87
C ILE A 51 -8.30 -9.57 16.79
N LYS A 52 -7.52 -9.97 17.81
CA LYS A 52 -6.91 -11.32 17.86
C LYS A 52 -7.97 -12.41 17.87
N PHE A 53 -9.04 -12.22 18.64
CA PHE A 53 -10.18 -13.14 18.66
C PHE A 53 -10.80 -13.28 17.27
N ASP A 54 -11.06 -12.17 16.57
CA ASP A 54 -11.59 -12.20 15.20
C ASP A 54 -10.61 -12.81 14.19
N MET A 55 -9.31 -12.55 14.33
CA MET A 55 -8.29 -13.20 13.50
C MET A 55 -8.34 -14.72 13.65
N ASP A 56 -8.38 -15.23 14.88
CA ASP A 56 -8.34 -16.67 15.13
C ASP A 56 -9.67 -17.37 14.80
N ASN A 57 -10.81 -16.74 15.07
CA ASN A 57 -12.14 -17.35 14.89
C ASN A 57 -12.77 -17.11 13.52
N LYS A 58 -12.26 -16.14 12.75
CA LYS A 58 -12.75 -15.83 11.39
C LYS A 58 -11.63 -16.00 10.36
N GLY A 59 -10.57 -15.18 10.44
CA GLY A 59 -9.56 -15.14 9.38
C GLY A 59 -8.64 -16.36 9.24
N TYR A 60 -8.33 -17.03 10.34
CA TYR A 60 -7.57 -18.29 10.35
C TYR A 60 -8.43 -19.52 10.64
N ASN A 61 -9.76 -19.33 10.74
CA ASN A 61 -10.69 -20.43 10.95
C ASN A 61 -11.15 -20.97 9.58
N PRO A 62 -10.78 -22.20 9.19
CA PRO A 62 -11.17 -22.77 7.90
C PRO A 62 -12.68 -22.97 7.74
N GLU A 63 -13.43 -23.00 8.85
CA GLU A 63 -14.89 -23.15 8.84
C GLU A 63 -15.62 -21.82 8.61
N PHE A 64 -14.92 -20.69 8.72
CA PHE A 64 -15.48 -19.37 8.45
C PHE A 64 -15.13 -18.94 7.02
N GLN A 65 -16.14 -18.78 6.16
CA GLN A 65 -15.91 -18.41 4.76
C GLN A 65 -15.66 -16.91 4.61
N MET A 66 -14.48 -16.56 4.12
CA MET A 66 -14.09 -15.21 3.71
C MET A 66 -13.83 -15.16 2.20
N ASP A 67 -14.38 -14.15 1.53
CA ASP A 67 -14.25 -13.99 0.07
C ASP A 67 -12.87 -13.44 -0.35
N ASN A 68 -12.10 -12.95 0.62
CA ASN A 68 -10.87 -12.18 0.44
C ASN A 68 -9.62 -12.83 1.06
N GLN A 69 -9.69 -14.12 1.44
CA GLN A 69 -8.54 -14.84 1.98
C GLN A 69 -7.45 -14.97 0.91
N ARG A 70 -6.27 -14.39 1.17
CA ARG A 70 -5.17 -14.35 0.21
C ARG A 70 -4.23 -15.54 0.33
N ASP A 71 -3.81 -15.84 1.54
CA ASP A 71 -2.91 -16.96 1.85
C ASP A 71 -3.12 -17.43 3.31
N HIS A 72 -2.36 -18.43 3.74
CA HIS A 72 -2.47 -19.02 5.09
C HIS A 72 -1.80 -18.17 6.19
N VAL A 73 -1.04 -17.14 5.82
CA VAL A 73 -0.23 -16.32 6.73
C VAL A 73 -0.82 -14.92 6.90
N ARG A 74 -1.53 -14.41 5.90
CA ARG A 74 -2.01 -13.04 5.79
C ARG A 74 -3.50 -13.03 5.49
N ILE A 75 -4.27 -12.43 6.40
CA ILE A 75 -5.67 -12.12 6.18
C ILE A 75 -5.71 -10.73 5.52
N GLN A 76 -6.26 -10.65 4.32
CA GLN A 76 -6.50 -9.37 3.66
C GLN A 76 -7.92 -8.90 3.97
N ASP A 77 -8.08 -7.62 4.28
CA ASP A 77 -9.37 -6.94 4.46
C ASP A 77 -10.27 -7.56 5.54
N LEU A 78 -9.68 -7.96 6.68
CA LEU A 78 -10.41 -8.45 7.85
C LEU A 78 -11.43 -7.43 8.40
N TRP A 79 -11.26 -6.13 8.11
CA TRP A 79 -12.21 -5.08 8.46
C TRP A 79 -13.65 -5.35 7.97
N MET A 80 -13.81 -6.14 6.90
CA MET A 80 -15.13 -6.53 6.37
C MET A 80 -15.89 -7.48 7.31
N TYR A 81 -15.18 -8.16 8.22
CA TYR A 81 -15.72 -9.19 9.11
C TYR A 81 -15.42 -8.91 10.60
N SER A 82 -14.74 -7.81 10.92
CA SER A 82 -14.29 -7.44 12.27
C SER A 82 -14.48 -5.94 12.51
N GLU A 83 -15.43 -5.59 13.37
CA GLU A 83 -15.69 -4.20 13.76
C GLU A 83 -14.50 -3.58 14.50
N SER A 84 -13.78 -4.34 15.33
CA SER A 84 -12.59 -3.85 16.03
C SER A 84 -11.44 -3.56 15.05
N THR A 85 -11.25 -4.42 14.03
CA THR A 85 -10.30 -4.16 12.93
C THR A 85 -10.70 -2.90 12.17
N LYS A 86 -11.98 -2.78 11.78
CA LYS A 86 -12.50 -1.58 11.10
C LYS A 86 -12.34 -0.32 11.94
N GLY A 87 -12.58 -0.42 13.24
CA GLY A 87 -12.45 0.66 14.22
C GLY A 87 -11.01 1.17 14.33
N VAL A 88 -10.01 0.28 14.35
CA VAL A 88 -8.60 0.68 14.29
C VAL A 88 -8.23 1.32 12.96
N ALA A 89 -8.69 0.75 11.84
CA ALA A 89 -8.48 1.33 10.50
C ALA A 89 -9.14 2.72 10.34
N CYS A 90 -10.16 3.04 11.13
CA CYS A 90 -10.87 4.32 11.11
C CYS A 90 -10.59 5.18 12.36
N ASN A 91 -9.53 4.86 13.13
CA ASN A 91 -9.24 5.54 14.38
C ASN A 91 -9.01 7.04 14.17
N THR A 92 -9.71 7.87 14.95
CA THR A 92 -9.72 9.33 14.76
C THR A 92 -8.39 9.99 15.15
N GLU A 93 -7.64 9.44 16.10
CA GLU A 93 -6.33 9.96 16.47
C GLU A 93 -5.30 9.65 15.38
N ILE A 94 -5.30 8.43 14.83
CA ILE A 94 -4.48 8.07 13.66
C ILE A 94 -4.83 8.99 12.49
N ALA A 95 -6.12 9.15 12.17
CA ALA A 95 -6.55 10.01 11.08
C ALA A 95 -6.12 11.48 11.27
N ALA A 96 -6.15 12.00 12.50
CA ALA A 96 -5.68 13.35 12.80
C ALA A 96 -4.17 13.51 12.59
N ILE A 97 -3.37 12.54 13.05
CA ILE A 97 -1.92 12.52 12.81
C ILE A 97 -1.61 12.47 11.32
N LEU A 98 -2.28 11.58 10.58
CA LEU A 98 -2.10 11.46 9.13
C LEU A 98 -2.50 12.75 8.40
N ALA A 99 -3.64 13.35 8.76
CA ALA A 99 -4.06 14.62 8.18
C ALA A 99 -3.05 15.74 8.45
N MET A 100 -2.45 15.77 9.65
CA MET A 100 -1.39 16.71 9.99
C MET A 100 -0.13 16.48 9.14
N LEU A 101 0.35 15.24 9.00
CA LEU A 101 1.57 14.94 8.23
C LEU A 101 1.40 15.19 6.71
N TYR A 102 0.19 14.99 6.18
CA TYR A 102 -0.05 15.01 4.74
C TYR A 102 -0.80 16.24 4.22
N ASP A 103 -1.35 17.09 5.09
CA ASP A 103 -2.26 18.20 4.73
C ASP A 103 -3.45 17.77 3.87
N ARG A 104 -3.90 16.53 3.99
CA ARG A 104 -5.01 15.96 3.24
C ARG A 104 -5.79 14.99 4.09
N GLU A 105 -7.07 14.81 3.76
CA GLU A 105 -7.91 13.83 4.43
C GLU A 105 -7.43 12.40 4.09
N PRO A 106 -7.08 11.58 5.10
CA PRO A 106 -6.68 10.19 4.88
C PRO A 106 -7.89 9.31 4.56
N ILE A 107 -7.66 8.29 3.72
CA ILE A 107 -8.66 7.34 3.25
C ILE A 107 -8.14 5.93 3.54
N PRO A 108 -8.56 5.27 4.64
CA PRO A 108 -8.24 3.87 4.87
C PRO A 108 -8.89 3.01 3.78
N PHE A 109 -8.11 2.17 3.10
CA PHE A 109 -8.62 1.41 1.95
C PHE A 109 -8.26 -0.08 1.95
N GLN A 110 -7.33 -0.51 2.80
CA GLN A 110 -6.98 -1.92 2.92
C GLN A 110 -6.48 -2.22 4.33
N THR A 111 -6.88 -3.36 4.89
CA THR A 111 -6.21 -3.93 6.08
C THR A 111 -5.48 -5.23 5.75
N LEU A 112 -4.37 -5.48 6.42
CA LEU A 112 -3.67 -6.76 6.42
C LEU A 112 -3.42 -7.19 7.86
N ASN A 113 -3.78 -8.42 8.21
CA ASN A 113 -3.56 -8.97 9.55
C ASN A 113 -2.66 -10.19 9.47
N PHE A 114 -1.71 -10.29 10.39
CA PHE A 114 -0.68 -11.34 10.41
C PHE A 114 -0.63 -11.98 11.80
N ARG A 115 -0.61 -13.31 11.87
CA ARG A 115 -0.36 -14.09 13.09
C ARG A 115 1.11 -14.44 13.30
N VAL A 116 1.94 -14.34 12.26
CA VAL A 116 3.38 -14.63 12.29
C VAL A 116 4.19 -13.58 11.51
N GLY A 117 5.51 -13.54 11.71
CA GLY A 117 6.42 -12.72 10.91
C GLY A 117 6.27 -13.00 9.42
N SER A 118 6.13 -11.96 8.58
CA SER A 118 5.91 -12.14 7.14
C SER A 118 7.16 -12.62 6.41
N GLN A 119 8.35 -12.35 6.97
CA GLN A 119 9.65 -12.62 6.35
C GLN A 119 9.78 -12.03 4.93
N GLN A 120 8.97 -11.03 4.60
CA GLN A 120 8.93 -10.41 3.28
C GLN A 120 10.25 -9.67 3.02
N ARG A 121 10.78 -9.80 1.80
CA ARG A 121 12.02 -9.13 1.40
C ARG A 121 11.84 -7.61 1.37
N ALA A 122 12.96 -6.91 1.29
CA ALA A 122 12.98 -5.46 1.24
C ALA A 122 12.19 -4.93 0.04
N HIS A 123 11.26 -4.03 0.28
CA HIS A 123 10.43 -3.39 -0.74
C HIS A 123 9.93 -2.03 -0.26
N SER A 124 9.52 -1.17 -1.20
CA SER A 124 8.65 -0.01 -0.94
C SER A 124 7.22 -0.34 -1.34
N ASP A 125 6.23 0.12 -0.56
CA ASP A 125 4.81 -0.11 -0.85
C ASP A 125 4.35 0.61 -2.13
N THR A 126 5.07 1.65 -2.55
CA THR A 126 4.80 2.42 -3.78
C THR A 126 4.65 1.52 -5.00
N ILE A 127 5.34 0.38 -5.08
CA ILE A 127 5.19 -0.58 -6.18
C ILE A 127 3.77 -1.18 -6.27
N HIS A 128 3.08 -1.31 -5.13
CA HIS A 128 1.72 -1.84 -5.02
C HIS A 128 0.67 -0.73 -5.04
N PHE A 129 1.00 0.42 -4.43
CA PHE A 129 0.07 1.51 -4.18
C PHE A 129 0.76 2.86 -4.37
N SER A 130 0.49 3.52 -5.50
CA SER A 130 0.96 4.89 -5.74
C SER A 130 -0.17 5.80 -6.18
N SER A 131 0.12 7.09 -6.21
CA SER A 131 -0.86 8.15 -6.44
C SER A 131 -0.32 9.24 -7.36
N ILE A 132 -1.22 10.02 -7.95
CA ILE A 132 -0.90 11.25 -8.66
C ILE A 132 -1.70 12.37 -7.97
N PRO A 133 -1.02 13.35 -7.34
CA PRO A 133 0.44 13.44 -7.16
C PRO A 133 1.04 12.31 -6.32
N ALA A 134 2.33 12.03 -6.52
CA ALA A 134 3.06 10.94 -5.86
C ALA A 134 3.18 11.12 -4.34
N LYS A 135 3.58 10.05 -3.64
CA LYS A 135 3.78 9.99 -2.18
C LYS A 135 2.55 10.19 -1.29
N PHE A 136 1.35 10.39 -1.83
CA PHE A 136 0.10 10.45 -1.04
C PHE A 136 -0.45 9.06 -0.73
N MET A 137 0.39 8.22 -0.11
CA MET A 137 0.05 6.92 0.45
C MET A 137 0.94 6.67 1.67
N CYS A 138 0.39 6.08 2.73
CA CYS A 138 1.16 5.63 3.90
C CYS A 138 0.65 4.30 4.46
N GLY A 139 1.52 3.58 5.16
CA GLY A 139 1.16 2.43 5.97
C GLY A 139 1.08 2.80 7.45
N VAL A 140 0.11 2.21 8.16
CA VAL A 140 0.02 2.26 9.62
C VAL A 140 -0.01 0.84 10.14
N TRP A 141 0.99 0.48 10.92
CA TRP A 141 1.17 -0.85 11.49
C TRP A 141 0.99 -0.81 13.00
N VAL A 142 0.27 -1.80 13.54
CA VAL A 142 -0.09 -1.89 14.95
C VAL A 142 0.46 -3.19 15.52
N ALA A 143 1.16 -3.06 16.66
CA ALA A 143 1.58 -4.19 17.47
C ALA A 143 0.37 -4.75 18.23
N LEU A 144 -0.14 -5.91 17.81
CA LEU A 144 -1.19 -6.62 18.55
C LEU A 144 -0.60 -7.53 19.66
N GLU A 145 0.73 -7.57 19.75
CA GLU A 145 1.50 -8.13 20.85
C GLU A 145 2.92 -7.57 20.84
N ASP A 146 3.72 -7.90 21.86
CA ASP A 146 5.13 -7.51 21.92
C ASP A 146 5.92 -8.08 20.73
N ILE A 147 6.72 -7.22 20.11
CA ILE A 147 7.60 -7.57 19.00
C ILE A 147 9.03 -7.66 19.50
N THR A 148 9.61 -8.84 19.34
CA THR A 148 10.91 -9.19 19.88
C THR A 148 11.87 -9.57 18.73
N PRO A 149 13.18 -9.70 19.00
CA PRO A 149 14.13 -10.19 18.01
C PRO A 149 13.77 -11.57 17.43
N GLU A 150 13.00 -12.38 18.16
CA GLU A 150 12.77 -13.79 17.83
C GLU A 150 11.53 -14.04 16.97
N ASN A 151 10.55 -13.13 16.95
CA ASN A 151 9.23 -13.36 16.32
C ASN A 151 9.03 -12.72 14.94
N GLY A 152 10.11 -12.24 14.31
CA GLY A 152 10.06 -11.74 12.93
C GLY A 152 9.56 -10.29 12.82
N ALA A 153 10.20 -9.40 13.58
CA ALA A 153 9.99 -7.96 13.56
C ALA A 153 10.00 -7.35 12.15
N VAL A 154 9.21 -6.29 11.94
CA VAL A 154 9.41 -5.41 10.78
C VAL A 154 10.83 -4.83 10.83
N PHE A 155 11.45 -4.64 9.68
CA PHE A 155 12.68 -3.85 9.57
C PHE A 155 12.48 -2.73 8.55
N TYR A 156 13.27 -1.66 8.69
CA TYR A 156 13.29 -0.53 7.76
C TYR A 156 14.71 -0.08 7.48
N TYR A 157 14.86 0.64 6.37
CA TYR A 157 16.05 1.40 6.02
C TYR A 157 15.73 2.89 6.16
N PRO A 158 16.04 3.53 7.29
CA PRO A 158 15.73 4.95 7.50
C PRO A 158 16.33 5.81 6.38
N LYS A 159 15.66 6.92 6.03
CA LYS A 159 16.01 7.85 4.94
C LYS A 159 15.76 7.33 3.52
N SER A 160 15.46 6.05 3.33
CA SER A 160 15.18 5.48 2.00
C SER A 160 13.90 6.02 1.34
N GLN A 161 12.96 6.61 2.11
CA GLN A 161 11.78 7.29 1.57
C GLN A 161 12.12 8.48 0.63
N ASN A 162 13.34 9.02 0.76
CA ASN A 162 13.84 10.12 -0.06
C ASN A 162 14.29 9.70 -1.46
N LEU A 163 14.37 8.39 -1.74
CA LEU A 163 14.66 7.87 -3.07
C LEU A 163 13.50 8.17 -4.05
N PRO A 164 13.73 8.06 -5.36
CA PRO A 164 12.64 7.95 -6.33
C PRO A 164 11.71 6.77 -6.02
N GLU A 165 10.46 6.82 -6.49
CA GLU A 165 9.56 5.66 -6.48
C GLU A 165 10.02 4.65 -7.56
N TYR A 166 10.85 3.71 -7.15
CA TYR A 166 11.36 2.68 -8.05
C TYR A 166 10.26 1.70 -8.49
N ASN A 167 10.31 1.29 -9.75
CA ASN A 167 9.39 0.34 -10.36
C ASN A 167 10.08 -0.36 -11.55
N PHE A 168 9.39 -1.29 -12.22
CA PHE A 168 9.95 -2.10 -13.30
C PHE A 168 10.58 -1.32 -14.46
N SER A 169 10.13 -0.10 -14.77
CA SER A 169 10.73 0.70 -15.86
C SER A 169 12.17 1.13 -15.57
N HIS A 170 12.62 1.02 -14.32
CA HIS A 170 13.98 1.41 -13.93
C HIS A 170 15.03 0.33 -14.21
N PHE A 171 14.60 -0.93 -14.44
CA PHE A 171 15.54 -2.05 -14.64
C PHE A 171 15.14 -3.03 -15.74
N LYS A 172 13.87 -3.08 -16.18
CA LYS A 172 13.48 -3.86 -17.36
C LYS A 172 13.82 -3.09 -18.64
N SER A 173 14.25 -3.83 -19.67
CA SER A 173 14.72 -3.26 -20.94
C SER A 173 13.62 -3.04 -21.98
N THR A 174 12.39 -3.51 -21.71
CA THR A 174 11.26 -3.43 -22.65
C THR A 174 10.06 -2.71 -22.02
N PRO A 175 9.27 -1.98 -22.83
CA PRO A 175 8.03 -1.34 -22.38
C PRO A 175 6.87 -2.34 -22.32
N SER A 176 7.09 -3.50 -21.70
CA SER A 176 6.11 -4.57 -21.59
C SER A 176 5.30 -4.44 -20.31
N ASP A 177 4.04 -4.86 -20.36
CA ASP A 177 3.24 -5.09 -19.16
C ASP A 177 3.97 -6.04 -18.21
N THR A 178 3.81 -5.79 -16.91
CA THR A 178 4.38 -6.60 -15.82
C THR A 178 3.28 -7.24 -15.00
N ALA A 179 3.63 -8.30 -14.29
CA ALA A 179 2.73 -9.11 -13.48
C ALA A 179 3.39 -9.50 -12.16
N TYR A 180 2.60 -10.11 -11.27
CA TYR A 180 3.10 -10.58 -9.96
C TYR A 180 4.24 -11.60 -10.09
N SER A 181 4.32 -12.35 -11.19
CA SER A 181 5.43 -13.27 -11.47
C SER A 181 6.77 -12.56 -11.62
N ASP A 182 6.78 -11.28 -11.99
CA ASP A 182 7.99 -10.47 -12.12
C ASP A 182 8.47 -9.89 -10.77
N TYR A 183 7.67 -10.02 -9.69
CA TYR A 183 7.89 -9.32 -8.42
C TYR A 183 9.26 -9.64 -7.78
N ILE A 184 9.77 -10.86 -7.97
CA ILE A 184 11.08 -11.26 -7.47
C ILE A 184 12.22 -10.41 -8.06
N GLU A 185 12.10 -9.99 -9.33
CA GLU A 185 13.10 -9.13 -9.97
C GLU A 185 13.11 -7.72 -9.37
N TYR A 186 11.95 -7.23 -8.93
CA TYR A 186 11.84 -5.95 -8.23
C TYR A 186 12.50 -6.03 -6.86
N GLU A 187 12.28 -7.09 -6.10
CA GLU A 187 12.95 -7.31 -4.80
C GLU A 187 14.47 -7.43 -4.98
N ASP A 188 14.95 -8.16 -5.99
CA ASP A 188 16.38 -8.25 -6.33
C ASP A 188 16.97 -6.87 -6.67
N PHE A 189 16.21 -6.02 -7.36
CA PHE A 189 16.61 -4.65 -7.67
C PHE A 189 16.67 -3.78 -6.41
N ILE A 190 15.67 -3.87 -5.52
CA ILE A 190 15.65 -3.11 -4.26
C ILE A 190 16.81 -3.51 -3.34
N GLU A 191 17.18 -4.78 -3.28
CA GLU A 191 18.36 -5.22 -2.51
C GLU A 191 19.65 -4.57 -3.05
N LYS A 192 19.82 -4.48 -4.38
CA LYS A 192 20.94 -3.74 -4.98
C LYS A 192 20.91 -2.24 -4.67
N ILE A 193 19.72 -1.63 -4.62
CA ILE A 193 19.57 -0.22 -4.20
C ILE A 193 20.02 -0.06 -2.74
N VAL A 194 19.60 -0.96 -1.85
CA VAL A 194 20.02 -0.96 -0.45
C VAL A 194 21.54 -1.00 -0.31
N GLU A 195 22.19 -1.89 -1.06
CA GLU A 195 23.65 -2.01 -1.09
C GLU A 195 24.34 -0.76 -1.65
N ALA A 196 23.85 -0.22 -2.78
CA ALA A 196 24.45 0.92 -3.46
C ALA A 196 24.43 2.21 -2.62
N TYR A 197 23.35 2.44 -1.87
CA TYR A 197 23.21 3.59 -0.97
C TYR A 197 23.76 3.30 0.44
N GLN A 198 24.25 2.08 0.69
CA GLN A 198 24.79 1.65 1.98
C GLN A 198 23.81 1.87 3.14
N PHE A 199 22.52 1.62 2.92
CA PHE A 199 21.53 1.80 3.98
C PHE A 199 21.73 0.81 5.11
N GLU A 200 21.64 1.29 6.34
CA GLU A 200 21.67 0.44 7.52
C GLU A 200 20.28 -0.13 7.82
N LYS A 201 20.18 -1.47 7.88
CA LYS A 201 18.95 -2.16 8.27
C LYS A 201 18.69 -1.97 9.76
N LYS A 202 17.50 -1.50 10.13
CA LYS A 202 17.07 -1.36 11.53
C LYS A 202 15.83 -2.21 11.80
N PRO A 203 15.85 -3.14 12.77
CA PRO A 203 14.65 -3.84 13.21
C PRO A 203 13.75 -2.90 14.04
N PHE A 204 12.44 -3.15 13.99
CA PHE A 204 11.43 -2.47 14.79
C PHE A 204 10.93 -3.37 15.91
N TYR A 205 11.38 -3.10 17.13
CA TYR A 205 10.83 -3.73 18.33
C TYR A 205 9.81 -2.80 18.96
N ALA A 206 8.69 -3.37 19.38
CA ALA A 206 7.50 -2.62 19.78
C ALA A 206 6.81 -3.33 20.92
N LYS A 207 6.09 -2.57 21.74
CA LYS A 207 5.17 -3.09 22.75
C LYS A 207 3.78 -3.24 22.17
N LYS A 208 3.02 -4.19 22.73
CA LYS A 208 1.58 -4.32 22.44
C LYS A 208 0.91 -2.94 22.55
N GLY A 209 0.17 -2.54 21.52
CA GLY A 209 -0.50 -1.24 21.44
C GLY A 209 0.28 -0.12 20.76
N ASP A 210 1.57 -0.31 20.51
CA ASP A 210 2.37 0.66 19.74
C ASP A 210 1.94 0.69 18.27
N VAL A 211 1.97 1.90 17.70
CA VAL A 211 1.61 2.16 16.31
C VAL A 211 2.79 2.77 15.57
N LEU A 212 3.19 2.15 14.46
CA LEU A 212 4.20 2.63 13.53
C LEU A 212 3.49 3.22 12.30
N ILE A 213 3.77 4.47 11.97
CA ILE A 213 3.29 5.12 10.75
C ILE A 213 4.49 5.31 9.83
N TRP A 214 4.43 4.81 8.59
CA TRP A 214 5.54 4.88 7.64
C TRP A 214 5.14 5.45 6.27
N SER A 215 6.11 6.08 5.61
CA SER A 215 5.99 6.56 4.24
C SER A 215 5.89 5.39 3.27
N SER A 216 4.96 5.45 2.32
CA SER A 216 4.82 4.41 1.29
C SER A 216 6.12 4.09 0.55
N ASN A 217 7.03 5.07 0.45
CA ASN A 217 8.28 4.88 -0.28
C ASN A 217 9.44 4.36 0.57
N ILE A 218 9.29 4.25 1.90
CA ILE A 218 10.36 3.69 2.73
C ILE A 218 10.58 2.22 2.39
N ILE A 219 11.84 1.83 2.21
CA ILE A 219 12.21 0.43 2.02
C ILE A 219 12.11 -0.26 3.38
N HIS A 220 11.26 -1.28 3.45
CA HIS A 220 11.01 -2.07 4.65
C HIS A 220 10.74 -3.54 4.31
N GLY A 221 10.61 -4.39 5.32
CA GLY A 221 10.30 -5.81 5.15
C GLY A 221 10.11 -6.54 6.47
N GLY A 222 9.99 -7.87 6.41
CA GLY A 222 9.85 -8.75 7.57
C GLY A 222 11.15 -9.46 7.90
N SER A 223 11.60 -9.39 9.15
CA SER A 223 12.77 -10.13 9.61
C SER A 223 12.48 -11.63 9.68
N LYS A 224 13.54 -12.45 9.67
CA LYS A 224 13.44 -13.89 9.86
C LYS A 224 12.76 -14.20 11.20
N VAL A 225 11.88 -15.19 11.22
CA VAL A 225 11.33 -15.76 12.46
C VAL A 225 12.39 -16.73 13.01
N LEU A 226 12.95 -16.43 14.19
CA LEU A 226 14.00 -17.24 14.81
C LEU A 226 13.42 -18.33 15.70
N ASN A 227 12.26 -18.08 16.31
CA ASN A 227 11.48 -19.07 17.04
C ASN A 227 10.23 -19.42 16.24
N GLU A 228 10.20 -20.58 15.60
CA GLU A 228 9.09 -21.02 14.74
C GLU A 228 7.77 -21.23 15.50
N GLN A 229 7.81 -21.34 16.83
CA GLN A 229 6.61 -21.43 17.68
C GLN A 229 6.10 -20.06 18.15
N ALA A 230 6.83 -18.98 17.85
CA ALA A 230 6.42 -17.64 18.24
C ALA A 230 5.34 -17.09 17.30
N SER A 231 4.32 -16.46 17.89
CA SER A 231 3.41 -15.60 17.16
C SER A 231 4.00 -14.20 16.97
N ARG A 232 3.46 -13.50 15.97
CA ARG A 232 3.64 -12.06 15.76
C ARG A 232 2.33 -11.48 15.23
N TYR A 233 1.37 -11.32 16.14
CA TYR A 233 0.10 -10.67 15.86
C TYR A 233 0.33 -9.20 15.53
N SER A 234 -0.14 -8.79 14.36
CA SER A 234 -0.07 -7.40 13.94
C SER A 234 -1.12 -7.09 12.89
N MET A 235 -1.38 -5.80 12.73
CA MET A 235 -2.30 -5.28 11.74
C MET A 235 -1.61 -4.15 10.97
N VAL A 236 -1.85 -4.08 9.67
CA VAL A 236 -1.52 -2.94 8.82
C VAL A 236 -2.80 -2.36 8.27
N THR A 237 -2.90 -1.04 8.22
CA THR A 237 -3.88 -0.32 7.41
C THR A 237 -3.13 0.59 6.44
N HIS A 238 -3.45 0.48 5.16
CA HIS A 238 -2.96 1.41 4.15
C HIS A 238 -3.95 2.55 3.96
N TYR A 239 -3.40 3.75 3.87
CA TYR A 239 -4.17 4.96 3.64
C TYR A 239 -3.70 5.63 2.36
N TYR A 240 -4.65 5.95 1.50
CA TYR A 240 -4.48 7.00 0.50
C TYR A 240 -4.89 8.33 1.11
N PHE A 241 -4.75 9.42 0.35
CA PHE A 241 -5.24 10.73 0.73
C PHE A 241 -6.09 11.32 -0.37
N LYS A 242 -7.10 12.11 0.00
CA LYS A 242 -8.03 12.75 -0.94
C LYS A 242 -7.33 13.54 -2.04
N ASP A 243 -8.08 13.78 -3.10
CA ASP A 243 -7.67 14.61 -4.24
C ASP A 243 -6.46 14.06 -5.01
N CYS A 244 -6.39 12.74 -5.09
CA CYS A 244 -5.39 11.99 -5.81
C CYS A 244 -6.04 10.99 -6.80
N ILE A 245 -5.25 10.61 -7.81
CA ILE A 245 -5.55 9.48 -8.70
C ILE A 245 -4.69 8.30 -8.24
N TYR A 246 -5.31 7.16 -7.97
CA TYR A 246 -4.67 6.00 -7.35
C TYR A 246 -4.43 4.89 -8.36
N TYR A 247 -3.24 4.30 -8.35
CA TYR A 247 -2.87 3.26 -9.30
C TYR A 247 -1.90 2.25 -8.69
N THR A 248 -1.72 1.14 -9.39
CA THR A 248 -0.79 0.07 -9.00
C THR A 248 0.39 0.06 -9.98
N PRO A 249 1.58 0.60 -9.62
CA PRO A 249 2.73 0.62 -10.54
C PRO A 249 3.15 -0.75 -11.05
N MET A 250 3.14 -1.79 -10.19
CA MET A 250 3.45 -3.17 -10.56
C MET A 250 2.58 -3.73 -11.69
N LEU A 251 1.36 -3.23 -11.84
CA LEU A 251 0.43 -3.67 -12.88
C LEU A 251 0.28 -2.63 -13.99
N SER A 252 1.05 -1.55 -13.96
CA SER A 252 1.03 -0.47 -14.93
C SER A 252 2.18 -0.63 -15.91
N ASN A 253 2.01 -0.12 -17.14
CA ASN A 253 3.13 0.09 -18.04
C ASN A 253 3.73 1.47 -17.76
N MET A 254 4.73 1.50 -16.88
CA MET A 254 5.34 2.76 -16.44
C MET A 254 6.23 3.42 -17.51
N VAL A 255 6.52 2.73 -18.63
CA VAL A 255 7.25 3.33 -19.77
C VAL A 255 6.28 4.10 -20.67
N THR A 256 5.12 3.54 -20.98
CA THR A 256 4.08 4.21 -21.80
C THR A 256 3.10 5.06 -20.98
N ASN A 257 3.20 4.98 -19.64
CA ASN A 257 2.30 5.61 -18.69
C ASN A 257 0.83 5.14 -18.82
N GLU A 258 0.65 3.87 -19.19
CA GLU A 258 -0.65 3.20 -19.17
C GLU A 258 -0.88 2.59 -17.78
N LEU A 259 -1.72 3.25 -17.00
CA LEU A 259 -1.89 3.00 -15.58
C LEU A 259 -2.96 1.94 -15.30
N PHE A 260 -2.66 1.04 -14.37
CA PHE A 260 -3.65 0.22 -13.70
C PHE A 260 -4.31 1.07 -12.60
N LEU A 261 -5.36 1.80 -12.97
CA LEU A 261 -6.10 2.65 -12.03
C LEU A 261 -6.89 1.82 -11.03
N ARG A 262 -6.89 2.24 -9.76
CA ARG A 262 -7.67 1.60 -8.69
C ARG A 262 -9.10 2.12 -8.70
N ASN A 263 -9.77 1.94 -9.84
CA ASN A 263 -11.12 2.45 -10.10
C ASN A 263 -12.21 1.86 -9.20
N ASN A 264 -11.94 0.86 -8.35
CA ASN A 264 -12.90 0.28 -7.42
C ASN A 264 -12.45 0.43 -5.95
N LEU A 265 -11.61 1.43 -5.67
CA LEU A 265 -11.17 1.74 -4.31
C LEU A 265 -12.39 2.10 -3.44
N ILE A 266 -12.51 1.45 -2.28
CA ILE A 266 -13.53 1.72 -1.27
C ILE A 266 -12.85 2.41 -0.09
N ASP A 267 -13.46 3.48 0.40
CA ASP A 267 -13.10 4.07 1.67
C ASP A 267 -13.74 3.25 2.80
N ILE A 268 -12.91 2.60 3.63
CA ILE A 268 -13.36 1.75 4.75
C ILE A 268 -14.26 2.54 5.72
N LYS A 269 -13.99 3.83 5.90
CA LYS A 269 -14.73 4.70 6.83
C LYS A 269 -16.17 4.91 6.37
N THR A 270 -16.37 5.18 5.08
CA THR A 270 -17.68 5.53 4.53
C THR A 270 -18.40 4.37 3.84
N GLY A 271 -17.68 3.30 3.48
CA GLY A 271 -18.18 2.21 2.65
C GLY A 271 -18.41 2.60 1.19
N ASN A 272 -18.10 3.84 0.82
CA ASN A 272 -18.36 4.37 -0.51
C ASN A 272 -17.14 4.20 -1.41
N LYS A 273 -17.42 4.14 -2.71
CA LYS A 273 -16.39 4.22 -3.74
C LYS A 273 -15.71 5.59 -3.70
N VAL A 274 -14.39 5.60 -3.76
CA VAL A 274 -13.60 6.84 -3.76
C VAL A 274 -13.60 7.44 -5.16
N GLU A 275 -13.94 8.72 -5.25
CA GLU A 275 -13.78 9.51 -6.47
C GLU A 275 -12.33 9.97 -6.61
N GLN A 276 -11.76 9.73 -7.80
CA GLN A 276 -10.37 10.08 -8.10
C GLN A 276 -10.31 11.44 -8.79
N SER A 277 -9.36 12.27 -8.37
CA SER A 277 -9.15 13.60 -8.94
C SER A 277 -7.69 14.02 -8.77
N PHE A 278 -7.23 15.02 -9.51
CA PHE A 278 -5.94 15.64 -9.26
C PHE A 278 -6.16 16.98 -8.58
N ASN A 279 -5.87 17.08 -7.29
CA ASN A 279 -6.11 18.30 -6.49
C ASN A 279 -7.57 18.79 -6.57
N GLY A 280 -8.54 17.87 -6.57
CA GLY A 280 -9.96 18.19 -6.65
C GLY A 280 -10.49 18.37 -8.09
N TYR A 281 -9.62 18.37 -9.10
CA TYR A 281 -10.00 18.46 -10.50
C TYR A 281 -10.17 17.06 -11.11
N PRO A 282 -11.36 16.69 -11.61
CA PRO A 282 -11.54 15.45 -12.35
C PRO A 282 -10.65 15.41 -13.60
N ILE A 283 -10.09 14.24 -13.92
CA ILE A 283 -9.30 14.01 -15.12
C ILE A 283 -9.95 12.91 -15.96
N ASN A 284 -10.03 13.14 -17.27
CA ASN A 284 -10.54 12.17 -18.23
C ASN A 284 -9.59 10.97 -18.35
N THR A 285 -10.17 9.77 -18.28
CA THR A 285 -9.45 8.50 -18.41
C THR A 285 -9.87 7.80 -19.69
N TYR A 286 -8.90 7.23 -20.42
CA TYR A 286 -9.15 6.51 -21.67
C TYR A 286 -8.59 5.11 -21.53
N LYS A 287 -9.47 4.12 -21.68
CA LYS A 287 -9.11 2.72 -21.59
C LYS A 287 -8.32 2.30 -22.82
N THR A 288 -7.06 1.89 -22.63
CA THR A 288 -6.17 1.44 -23.71
C THR A 288 -6.04 -0.08 -23.79
N ALA A 289 -6.29 -0.78 -22.67
CA ALA A 289 -6.38 -2.24 -22.60
C ALA A 289 -7.38 -2.68 -21.50
N GLN A 290 -7.47 -3.98 -21.22
CA GLN A 290 -8.47 -4.54 -20.29
C GLN A 290 -8.51 -3.83 -18.93
N ASP A 291 -7.35 -3.53 -18.34
CA ASP A 291 -7.23 -2.87 -17.03
C ASP A 291 -6.19 -1.73 -17.06
N LYS A 292 -6.08 -1.07 -18.22
CA LYS A 292 -5.08 -0.03 -18.47
C LYS A 292 -5.74 1.24 -18.97
N PHE A 293 -5.29 2.37 -18.44
CA PHE A 293 -5.84 3.68 -18.74
C PHE A 293 -4.74 4.72 -18.91
N ILE A 294 -4.95 5.65 -19.83
CA ILE A 294 -4.19 6.90 -19.87
C ILE A 294 -5.04 8.04 -19.31
N LEU A 295 -4.38 9.02 -18.72
CA LEU A 295 -4.97 10.25 -18.21
C LEU A 295 -4.77 11.38 -19.25
N ASN A 296 -5.83 11.94 -19.82
CA ASN A 296 -5.68 12.95 -20.87
C ASN A 296 -6.91 13.86 -21.06
N ASP A 297 -6.88 15.07 -20.52
CA ASP A 297 -8.00 16.02 -20.66
C ASP A 297 -8.15 16.65 -22.05
N ARG A 298 -7.24 16.40 -22.98
CA ARG A 298 -7.27 16.98 -24.34
C ARG A 298 -7.97 16.07 -25.36
N LEU A 299 -8.16 14.79 -25.05
CA LEU A 299 -8.77 13.84 -25.99
C LEU A 299 -10.29 14.01 -25.99
N THR A 300 -10.84 14.86 -26.85
CA THR A 300 -12.30 15.12 -26.85
C THR A 300 -13.15 13.99 -27.43
N ASN A 301 -12.53 12.98 -28.06
CA ASN A 301 -13.20 11.81 -28.63
C ASN A 301 -12.63 10.53 -28.04
N SER A 302 -13.44 9.78 -27.29
CA SER A 302 -13.10 8.45 -26.82
C SER A 302 -12.96 7.50 -28.01
N VAL A 303 -11.72 7.12 -28.34
CA VAL A 303 -11.49 5.97 -29.23
C VAL A 303 -11.98 4.75 -28.46
N VAL A 304 -13.13 4.22 -28.84
CA VAL A 304 -13.67 2.98 -28.25
C VAL A 304 -12.71 1.85 -28.61
N TYR A 305 -11.92 1.39 -27.64
CA TYR A 305 -11.14 0.18 -27.79
C TYR A 305 -12.10 -1.02 -27.87
N ASN A 306 -12.27 -1.55 -29.08
CA ASN A 306 -12.90 -2.84 -29.30
C ASN A 306 -11.81 -3.91 -29.28
N PRO A 307 -11.66 -4.70 -28.19
CA PRO A 307 -10.69 -5.78 -28.17
C PRO A 307 -10.95 -6.72 -29.35
N PRO A 308 -9.90 -7.25 -29.99
CA PRO A 308 -10.08 -8.26 -31.02
C PRO A 308 -10.87 -9.43 -30.41
N SER A 309 -12.05 -9.71 -30.94
CA SER A 309 -12.79 -10.89 -30.56
C SER A 309 -11.89 -12.09 -30.82
N LYS A 310 -11.68 -12.94 -29.81
CA LYS A 310 -11.11 -14.27 -30.03
C LYS A 310 -12.04 -14.95 -31.04
N LYS A 311 -11.70 -14.92 -32.33
CA LYS A 311 -12.33 -15.80 -33.31
C LYS A 311 -12.11 -17.20 -32.76
N SER A 312 -13.18 -17.82 -32.26
CA SER A 312 -13.09 -19.16 -31.72
C SER A 312 -12.44 -20.04 -32.78
N LYS A 313 -11.36 -20.73 -32.42
CA LYS A 313 -10.70 -21.71 -33.30
C LYS A 313 -11.68 -22.81 -33.76
N SER A 314 -12.89 -22.87 -33.23
CA SER A 314 -13.95 -23.79 -33.64
C SER A 314 -14.52 -23.53 -35.04
N ASN A 315 -14.53 -22.29 -35.55
CA ASN A 315 -15.07 -22.05 -36.90
C ASN A 315 -14.12 -22.48 -38.03
N HIS A 316 -12.81 -22.51 -37.78
CA HIS A 316 -11.84 -22.96 -38.80
C HIS A 316 -11.75 -24.51 -38.88
N PHE A 317 -12.07 -25.21 -37.79
CA PHE A 317 -12.09 -26.67 -37.76
C PHE A 317 -13.34 -27.25 -38.45
N LEU A 318 -14.51 -26.63 -38.26
CA LEU A 318 -15.77 -27.07 -38.87
C LEU A 318 -15.83 -26.86 -40.39
N ILE A 319 -15.19 -25.80 -40.90
CA ILE A 319 -15.09 -25.53 -42.34
C ILE A 319 -14.12 -26.52 -43.03
N ARG A 320 -13.02 -26.90 -42.36
CA ARG A 320 -12.08 -27.92 -42.89
C ARG A 320 -12.64 -29.33 -42.94
N LEU A 321 -13.67 -29.62 -42.13
CA LEU A 321 -14.34 -30.94 -42.10
C LEU A 321 -15.59 -31.02 -42.97
N GLY A 322 -15.99 -29.94 -43.67
CA GLY A 322 -17.16 -29.95 -44.56
C GLY A 322 -18.51 -30.11 -43.85
N LEU A 323 -18.58 -29.82 -42.55
CA LEU A 323 -19.74 -30.13 -41.70
C LEU A 323 -20.60 -28.91 -41.32
N LYS A 324 -20.76 -27.93 -42.21
CA LYS A 324 -21.88 -26.96 -42.10
C LYS A 324 -22.47 -26.59 -43.46
N LYS A 325 -23.79 -26.76 -43.57
CA LYS A 325 -24.67 -25.92 -44.41
C LYS A 325 -24.97 -24.62 -43.68
#